data_AF-A0A356E4L2-F1
#
_entry.id   AF-A0A356E4L2-F1
#
_cell.length_a   1.000
_cell.length_b   1.000
_cell.length_c   1.000
_cell.angle_alpha   90.00
_cell.angle_beta   90.00
_cell.angle_gamma   90.00
#
_symmetry.space_group_name_H-M   'P 1'
#
loop_
_entity.id
_entity.type
_entity.pdbx_description
1 polymer ?
#
loop_
_entity_poly.entity_id
_entity_poly.type
_entity_poly.pdbx_seq_one_letter_code
_entity_poly.pdbx_strand_id
1 'polypeptide(L)'
;MNSMLFDPTEHPHRRYNPLSEQWVLVSPHRAKRPWQGQQEKVAEEDKPNHDPDCYLCPGNKRVTGEQNPAYSKPFVFKNDFSALLEDTPDPQQQTDPLFR
;
A
#
# COMPACT_ATOMS: atom_id res chain seq x y z
N MET A 1 -4.62 30.69 39.79
CA MET A 1 -3.80 29.94 38.83
C MET A 1 -4.75 29.09 38.01
N ASN A 2 -5.02 29.46 36.75
CA ASN A 2 -5.89 28.63 35.90
C ASN A 2 -5.11 27.38 35.50
N SER A 3 -5.50 26.24 36.07
CA SER A 3 -5.09 24.93 35.58
C SER A 3 -5.77 24.73 34.23
N MET A 4 -5.03 24.86 33.13
CA MET A 4 -5.52 24.43 31.82
C MET A 4 -5.46 22.90 31.78
N LEU A 5 -6.61 22.26 31.97
CA LEU A 5 -6.76 20.81 31.79
C LEU A 5 -6.36 20.44 30.35
N PHE A 6 -5.66 19.31 30.23
CA PHE A 6 -5.33 18.77 28.92
C PHE A 6 -6.60 18.29 28.21
N ASP A 7 -6.87 18.82 27.02
CA ASP A 7 -7.89 18.33 26.10
C ASP A 7 -7.21 17.70 24.86
N PRO A 8 -7.33 16.38 24.63
CA PRO A 8 -6.73 15.71 23.47
C PRO A 8 -7.33 16.14 22.13
N THR A 9 -8.49 16.80 22.11
CA THR A 9 -9.12 17.31 20.89
C THR A 9 -8.51 18.64 20.42
N GLU A 10 -7.87 19.37 21.32
CA GLU A 10 -7.24 20.66 21.04
C GLU A 10 -5.71 20.60 21.14
N HIS A 11 -5.18 19.86 22.11
CA HIS A 11 -3.75 19.86 22.42
C HIS A 11 -2.98 18.73 21.71
N PRO A 12 -1.79 19.04 21.14
CA PRO A 12 -0.91 18.03 20.57
C PRO A 12 -0.50 16.96 21.59
N HIS A 13 -0.48 15.70 21.16
CA HIS A 13 -0.11 14.58 21.99
C HIS A 13 0.42 13.42 21.14
N ARG A 14 0.95 12.38 21.79
CA ARG A 14 1.36 11.14 21.12
C ARG A 14 0.49 9.98 21.59
N ARG A 15 0.19 9.05 20.69
CA ARG A 15 -0.46 7.77 20.99
C ARG A 15 0.45 6.63 20.58
N TYR A 16 0.58 5.62 21.45
CA TYR A 16 1.39 4.44 21.17
C TYR A 16 0.59 3.43 20.36
N ASN A 17 1.18 2.90 19.29
CA ASN A 17 0.67 1.76 18.53
C ASN A 17 1.43 0.49 18.97
N PRO A 18 0.78 -0.43 19.71
CA PRO A 18 1.44 -1.64 20.20
C PRO A 18 1.74 -2.67 19.09
N LEU A 19 1.08 -2.60 17.93
CA LEU A 19 1.35 -3.54 16.82
C LEU A 19 2.67 -3.23 16.11
N SER A 20 3.05 -1.96 16.04
CA SER A 20 4.29 -1.51 15.41
C SER A 20 5.34 -1.01 16.40
N GLU A 21 5.04 -1.05 17.70
CA GLU A 21 5.85 -0.52 18.80
C GLU A 21 6.33 0.93 18.61
N GLN A 22 5.49 1.74 17.98
CA GLN A 22 5.82 3.11 17.60
C GLN A 22 4.81 4.10 18.16
N TRP A 23 5.19 5.37 18.19
CA TRP A 23 4.30 6.45 18.60
C TRP A 23 3.87 7.30 17.41
N VAL A 24 2.61 7.68 17.39
CA VAL A 24 2.01 8.57 16.40
C VAL A 24 1.80 9.94 17.03
N LEU A 25 2.31 10.99 16.39
CA LEU A 25 2.05 12.38 16.77
C LEU A 25 0.68 12.83 16.27
N VAL A 26 -0.16 13.30 17.17
CA VAL A 26 -1.49 13.86 16.87
C VAL A 26 -1.41 15.37 17.03
N SER A 27 -1.71 16.10 15.96
CA SER A 27 -1.78 17.57 15.93
C SER A 27 -3.16 18.01 15.43
N PRO A 28 -4.16 18.19 16.33
CA PRO A 28 -5.57 18.29 15.95
C PRO A 28 -5.91 19.40 14.95
N HIS A 29 -5.15 20.49 14.94
CA HIS A 29 -5.39 21.64 14.07
C HIS A 29 -4.53 21.67 12.80
N ARG A 30 -3.69 20.65 12.55
CA ARG A 30 -2.69 20.69 11.47
C ARG A 30 -3.32 20.90 10.09
N ALA A 31 -4.49 20.30 9.84
CA ALA A 31 -5.22 20.39 8.58
C ALA A 31 -5.88 21.75 8.33
N LYS A 32 -5.95 22.65 9.32
CA LYS A 32 -6.49 24.02 9.14
C LYS A 32 -5.53 24.93 8.35
N ARG A 33 -4.30 24.49 8.09
CA ARG A 33 -3.33 25.26 7.31
C ARG A 33 -3.79 25.32 5.84
N PRO A 34 -3.72 26.48 5.18
CA PRO A 34 -4.04 26.58 3.76
C PRO A 34 -3.24 25.57 2.95
N TRP A 35 -3.93 24.75 2.16
CA TRP A 35 -3.32 23.80 1.25
C TRP A 35 -3.22 24.42 -0.15
N GLN A 36 -2.00 24.60 -0.63
CA GLN A 36 -1.68 25.08 -1.99
C GLN A 36 -0.83 24.04 -2.76
N GLY A 37 -0.73 22.83 -2.23
CA GLY A 37 0.02 21.74 -2.83
C GLY A 37 -0.79 20.95 -3.85
N GLN A 38 -0.31 19.73 -4.11
CA GLN A 38 -0.92 18.77 -5.02
C GLN A 38 -2.39 18.47 -4.68
N GLN A 39 -3.23 18.37 -5.70
CA GLN A 39 -4.58 17.80 -5.59
C GLN A 39 -4.59 16.47 -6.32
N GLU A 40 -4.97 15.41 -5.64
CA GLU A 40 -5.09 14.09 -6.25
C GLU A 40 -6.28 14.05 -7.22
N LYS A 41 -6.11 13.34 -8.33
CA LYS A 41 -7.23 13.03 -9.22
C LYS A 41 -8.09 11.95 -8.56
N VAL A 42 -9.40 12.16 -8.56
CA VAL A 42 -10.34 11.09 -8.23
C VAL A 42 -10.28 10.06 -9.36
N ALA A 43 -10.27 8.77 -9.01
CA ALA A 43 -10.30 7.72 -10.00
C ALA A 43 -11.63 7.77 -10.79
N GLU A 44 -11.56 7.60 -12.12
CA GLU A 44 -12.75 7.50 -12.96
C GLU A 44 -13.51 6.20 -12.65
N GLU A 45 -14.83 6.33 -12.43
CA GLU A 45 -15.71 5.23 -11.99
C GLU A 45 -16.17 4.35 -13.16
N ASP A 46 -16.18 4.86 -14.39
CA ASP A 46 -16.68 4.13 -15.56
C ASP A 46 -15.58 3.30 -16.24
N LYS A 47 -15.34 2.10 -15.72
CA LYS A 47 -14.51 1.08 -16.39
C LYS A 47 -15.39 0.03 -17.06
N PRO A 48 -14.97 -0.52 -18.22
CA PRO A 48 -15.73 -1.59 -18.85
C PRO A 48 -15.70 -2.85 -17.98
N ASN A 49 -16.75 -3.68 -18.09
CA ASN A 49 -16.82 -4.98 -17.41
C ASN A 49 -15.74 -5.96 -17.90
N HIS A 50 -15.25 -5.78 -19.13
CA HIS A 50 -14.14 -6.53 -19.70
C HIS A 50 -13.35 -5.61 -20.62
N ASP A 51 -12.03 -5.65 -20.48
CA ASP A 51 -11.09 -4.95 -21.35
C ASP A 51 -10.23 -6.00 -22.05
N PRO A 52 -10.20 -6.06 -23.39
CA PRO A 52 -9.44 -7.07 -24.14
C PRO A 52 -7.91 -6.97 -23.94
N ASP A 53 -7.40 -5.83 -23.49
CA ASP A 53 -5.97 -5.60 -23.25
C ASP A 53 -5.59 -5.81 -21.77
N CYS A 54 -6.56 -6.08 -20.89
CA CYS A 54 -6.30 -6.29 -19.47
C CYS A 54 -5.69 -7.68 -19.18
N TYR A 55 -4.47 -7.70 -18.63
CA TYR A 55 -3.75 -8.94 -18.25
C TYR A 55 -4.42 -9.74 -17.13
N LEU A 56 -5.34 -9.13 -16.38
CA LEU A 56 -6.08 -9.80 -15.31
C LEU A 56 -7.42 -10.36 -15.79
N CYS A 57 -7.98 -9.89 -16.90
CA CYS A 57 -9.33 -10.27 -17.32
C CYS A 57 -9.43 -11.75 -17.75
N PRO A 58 -10.62 -12.39 -17.59
CA PRO A 58 -10.86 -13.76 -18.04
C PRO A 58 -10.63 -13.92 -19.54
N GLY A 59 -10.02 -15.04 -19.96
CA GLY A 59 -9.78 -15.37 -21.36
C GLY A 59 -8.68 -14.56 -22.05
N ASN A 60 -8.18 -13.48 -21.44
CA ASN A 60 -7.08 -12.69 -21.98
C ASN A 60 -5.74 -13.36 -21.73
N LYS A 61 -4.73 -12.95 -22.49
CA LYS A 61 -3.34 -13.33 -22.22
C LYS A 61 -2.76 -12.44 -21.13
N ARG A 62 -1.97 -13.01 -20.24
CA ARG A 62 -1.09 -12.26 -19.32
C ARG A 62 0.10 -11.68 -20.08
N VAL A 63 0.88 -10.84 -19.41
CA VAL A 63 2.08 -10.22 -19.97
C VAL A 63 3.13 -11.24 -20.45
N THR A 64 3.16 -12.43 -19.83
CA THR A 64 4.03 -13.56 -20.19
C THR A 64 3.51 -14.40 -21.36
N GLY A 65 2.30 -14.09 -21.86
CA GLY A 65 1.65 -14.79 -22.98
C GLY A 65 0.76 -15.97 -22.57
N GLU A 66 0.82 -16.41 -21.31
CA GLU A 66 -0.11 -17.41 -20.76
C GLU A 66 -1.56 -16.91 -20.82
N GLN A 67 -2.50 -17.80 -21.13
CA GLN A 67 -3.91 -17.42 -21.22
C GLN A 67 -4.63 -17.65 -19.89
N ASN A 68 -5.30 -16.60 -19.38
CA ASN A 68 -6.18 -16.73 -18.24
C ASN A 68 -7.37 -17.65 -18.61
N PRO A 69 -7.80 -18.53 -17.69
CA PRO A 69 -9.02 -19.29 -17.91
C PRO A 69 -10.22 -18.34 -18.01
N ALA A 70 -11.31 -18.81 -18.61
CA ALA A 70 -12.60 -18.09 -18.62
C ALA A 70 -13.29 -18.19 -17.25
N TYR A 71 -12.67 -17.60 -16.23
CA TYR A 71 -13.15 -17.65 -14.86
C TYR A 71 -14.35 -16.71 -14.63
N SER A 72 -15.27 -17.11 -13.76
CA SER A 72 -16.43 -16.31 -13.32
C SER A 72 -16.42 -16.00 -11.81
N LYS A 73 -15.39 -16.47 -11.11
CA LYS A 73 -15.14 -16.32 -9.68
C LYS A 73 -13.67 -15.92 -9.47
N PRO A 74 -13.24 -15.50 -8.26
CA PRO A 74 -11.85 -15.15 -8.01
C PRO A 74 -10.87 -16.21 -8.54
N PHE A 75 -9.86 -15.76 -9.26
CA PHE A 75 -8.83 -16.59 -9.87
C PHE A 75 -7.48 -16.26 -9.24
N VAL A 76 -6.72 -17.30 -8.90
CA VAL A 76 -5.38 -17.19 -8.29
C VAL A 76 -4.37 -17.79 -9.25
N PHE A 77 -3.26 -17.08 -9.45
CA PHE A 77 -2.14 -17.52 -10.26
C PHE A 77 -0.83 -17.05 -9.61
N LYS A 78 0.29 -17.68 -9.97
CA LYS A 78 1.63 -17.23 -9.56
C LYS A 78 1.92 -15.90 -10.26
N ASN A 79 2.35 -14.89 -9.50
CA ASN A 79 2.69 -13.60 -10.08
C ASN A 79 3.78 -13.79 -11.17
N ASP A 80 3.56 -13.21 -12.34
CA ASP A 80 4.49 -13.30 -13.47
C ASP A 80 5.89 -12.74 -13.13
N PHE A 81 5.94 -11.78 -12.21
CA PHE A 81 7.16 -11.16 -11.68
C PHE A 81 7.19 -11.21 -10.16
N SER A 82 7.15 -12.42 -9.59
CA SER A 82 7.21 -12.63 -8.14
C SER A 82 8.41 -11.94 -7.49
N ALA A 83 8.17 -11.22 -6.40
CA ALA A 83 9.23 -10.58 -5.60
C ALA A 83 10.11 -11.59 -4.83
N LEU A 84 9.63 -12.83 -4.69
CA LEU A 84 10.30 -13.92 -3.98
C LEU A 84 10.25 -15.18 -4.83
N LEU A 85 11.32 -15.98 -4.80
CA LEU A 85 11.39 -17.29 -5.44
C LEU A 85 11.46 -18.37 -4.36
N GLU A 86 10.75 -19.48 -4.60
CA GLU A 86 10.70 -20.62 -3.66
C GLU A 86 12.09 -21.24 -3.43
N ASP A 87 12.89 -21.33 -4.50
CA ASP A 87 14.22 -21.94 -4.47
C ASP A 87 15.35 -20.89 -4.40
N THR A 88 15.11 -19.77 -3.71
CA THR A 88 16.17 -18.76 -3.50
C THR A 88 17.25 -19.35 -2.57
N PRO A 89 18.51 -19.50 -3.02
CA PRO A 89 19.57 -19.97 -2.14
C PRO A 89 19.92 -18.90 -1.10
N ASP A 90 20.36 -19.33 0.08
CA ASP A 90 20.86 -18.42 1.10
C ASP A 90 22.06 -17.62 0.56
N PRO A 91 22.14 -16.31 0.87
CA PRO A 91 23.31 -15.53 0.52
C PRO A 91 24.55 -16.10 1.20
N GLN A 92 25.67 -16.15 0.47
CA GLN A 92 26.97 -16.41 1.10
C GLN A 92 27.30 -15.31 2.11
N GLN A 93 28.12 -15.61 3.12
CA GLN A 93 28.61 -14.60 4.06
C GLN A 93 29.25 -13.43 3.30
N GLN A 94 28.58 -12.28 3.34
CA GLN A 94 29.01 -11.06 2.68
C GLN A 94 29.72 -10.16 3.69
N THR A 95 30.84 -9.57 3.29
CA THR A 95 31.63 -8.67 4.15
C THR A 95 31.21 -7.20 4.03
N ASP A 96 30.31 -6.88 3.10
CA ASP A 96 29.74 -5.55 2.93
C ASP A 96 28.76 -5.22 4.08
N PRO A 97 29.00 -4.17 4.89
CA PRO A 97 28.14 -3.82 6.02
C PRO A 97 26.72 -3.36 5.63
N LEU A 98 26.48 -3.03 4.36
CA LEU A 98 25.18 -2.63 3.83
C LEU A 98 24.39 -3.79 3.20
N PHE A 99 25.03 -4.94 2.99
CA PHE A 99 24.38 -6.16 2.50
C PHE A 99 24.07 -7.06 3.70
N ARG A 100 22.80 -7.40 3.89
CA ARG A 100 22.32 -8.28 4.98
C ARG A 100 21.43 -9.35 4.41
#